data_AF-A0A1X1D4G3-F1
#
_entry.id   AF-A0A1X1D4G3-F1
#
_cell.length_a   1.000
_cell.length_b   1.000
_cell.length_c   1.000
_cell.angle_alpha   90.00
_cell.angle_beta   90.00
_cell.angle_gamma   90.00
#
_symmetry.space_group_name_H-M   'P 1'
#
loop_
_entity.id
_entity.type
_entity.pdbx_description
1 polymer ?
#
loop_
_entity_poly.entity_id
_entity_poly.type
_entity_poly.pdbx_seq_one_letter_code
_entity_poly.pdbx_strand_id
1 'polypeptide(L)'
;MLAIKSPRAYAHESGLRSRAGEFIKPYATHIRIFTSPRAWQAVNPELSQSLETSGIRWELEYLHGECTDAVIETLKNNLEQQQAELLFAVGGGRVLDAAKAVGSQLPDLKVINLATLAATCAAWSPVAIIYNQQGGHVRSQPLGKMPELVLVDSEVIARSDVRYLKAGIVDAVAKYFEFYPYLRNNPHDLALDLKVMSAQRALDVYRQMGAAAVAANEKQQVTPELVKVIDANIVLAGLANSVRDVLPTPGFAHAIHNRLTHQPELHHWLHGEKVGYSLLVQSLIEHSGEPDAELLALLRQYDMPLTLAPLKGDRATIIRTIAEQIKFPAASAERLPFRINADALEQALLATETRF
;
A
#
# COMPACT_ATOMS: atom_id res chain seq x y z
N MET A 1 -16.97 16.33 9.11
CA MET A 1 -16.18 17.30 8.32
C MET A 1 -15.48 16.49 7.26
N LEU A 2 -15.91 16.65 6.01
CA LEU A 2 -15.28 15.99 4.87
C LEU A 2 -13.89 16.60 4.62
N ALA A 3 -12.87 15.77 4.49
CA ALA A 3 -11.53 16.18 4.10
C ALA A 3 -10.94 15.19 3.10
N ILE A 4 -10.24 15.71 2.08
CA ILE A 4 -9.55 14.90 1.08
C ILE A 4 -8.09 15.35 1.06
N LYS A 5 -7.17 14.43 1.37
CA LYS A 5 -5.72 14.70 1.34
C LYS A 5 -5.09 14.14 0.08
N SER A 6 -4.46 14.96 -0.74
CA SER A 6 -3.70 14.50 -1.91
C SER A 6 -2.27 15.02 -1.88
N PRO A 7 -1.34 14.35 -2.57
CA PRO A 7 -0.11 15.00 -3.01
C PRO A 7 -0.42 16.27 -3.82
N ARG A 8 0.54 17.20 -3.92
CA ARG A 8 0.37 18.41 -4.74
C ARG A 8 0.31 18.07 -6.23
N ALA A 9 1.10 17.08 -6.67
CA ALA A 9 1.09 16.61 -8.05
C ALA A 9 1.48 15.12 -8.16
N TYR A 10 1.12 14.53 -9.29
CA TYR A 10 1.47 13.18 -9.72
C TYR A 10 1.99 13.24 -11.15
N ALA A 11 3.17 12.67 -11.40
CA ALA A 11 3.77 12.56 -12.72
C ALA A 11 4.11 11.09 -13.00
N HIS A 12 3.65 10.60 -14.15
CA HIS A 12 3.83 9.22 -14.58
C HIS A 12 4.22 9.21 -16.05
N GLU A 13 5.46 8.83 -16.32
CA GLU A 13 6.01 8.77 -17.68
C GLU A 13 6.93 7.55 -17.82
N SER A 14 6.99 6.99 -19.03
CA SER A 14 8.01 5.98 -19.38
C SER A 14 9.39 6.64 -19.36
N GLY A 15 10.34 6.09 -18.60
CA GLY A 15 11.72 6.59 -18.56
C GLY A 15 11.88 7.87 -17.73
N LEU A 16 10.88 8.25 -16.92
CA LEU A 16 10.87 9.48 -16.10
C LEU A 16 12.16 9.65 -15.28
N ARG A 17 12.78 8.57 -14.81
CA ARG A 17 14.01 8.62 -13.98
C ARG A 17 15.14 9.42 -14.63
N SER A 18 15.24 9.41 -15.97
CA SER A 18 16.25 10.15 -16.74
C SER A 18 16.07 11.67 -16.69
N ARG A 19 14.87 12.14 -16.32
CA ARG A 19 14.51 13.55 -16.18
C ARG A 19 14.06 13.93 -14.78
N ALA A 20 14.22 13.05 -13.78
CA ALA A 20 13.78 13.30 -12.41
C ALA A 20 14.36 14.60 -11.82
N GLY A 21 15.59 14.98 -12.21
CA GLY A 21 16.19 16.24 -11.79
C GLY A 21 15.38 17.48 -12.21
N GLU A 22 14.73 17.46 -13.38
CA GLU A 22 13.83 18.54 -13.85
C GLU A 22 12.62 18.71 -12.93
N PHE A 23 12.08 17.61 -12.41
CA PHE A 23 10.95 17.62 -11.49
C PHE A 23 11.34 18.05 -10.06
N ILE A 24 12.57 17.75 -9.63
CA ILE A 24 13.02 17.99 -8.25
C ILE A 24 13.64 19.39 -8.08
N LYS A 25 14.36 19.89 -9.09
CA LYS A 25 15.03 21.21 -9.08
C LYS A 25 14.15 22.37 -8.62
N PRO A 26 12.85 22.47 -8.99
CA PRO A 26 11.98 23.56 -8.53
C PRO A 26 11.75 23.57 -7.00
N TYR A 27 12.03 22.47 -6.30
CA TYR A 27 11.78 22.34 -4.87
C TYR A 27 13.03 22.50 -4.01
N ALA A 28 14.19 22.00 -4.48
CA ALA A 28 15.45 21.97 -3.74
C ALA A 28 16.65 21.67 -4.65
N THR A 29 17.84 22.02 -4.18
CA THR A 29 19.13 21.63 -4.79
C THR A 29 20.06 20.90 -3.83
N HIS A 30 19.71 20.84 -2.54
CA HIS A 30 20.42 20.03 -1.54
C HIS A 30 19.45 19.04 -0.89
N ILE A 31 19.55 17.77 -1.28
CA ILE A 31 18.54 16.76 -0.92
C ILE A 31 19.15 15.55 -0.21
N ARG A 32 18.33 14.85 0.58
CA ARG A 32 18.66 13.50 1.06
C ARG A 32 17.84 12.50 0.26
N ILE A 33 18.51 11.47 -0.26
CA ILE A 33 17.85 10.35 -0.92
C ILE A 33 17.70 9.22 0.10
N PHE A 34 16.46 8.75 0.29
CA PHE A 34 16.17 7.58 1.10
C PHE A 34 15.65 6.44 0.22
N THR A 35 16.33 5.29 0.22
CA THR A 35 16.06 4.21 -0.74
C THR A 35 16.33 2.84 -0.15
N SER A 36 16.15 1.79 -0.94
CA SER A 36 16.67 0.45 -0.64
C SER A 36 17.70 0.05 -1.70
N PRO A 37 18.62 -0.88 -1.43
CA PRO A 37 19.63 -1.27 -2.42
C PRO A 37 19.04 -1.69 -3.77
N ARG A 38 17.94 -2.47 -3.76
CA ARG A 38 17.25 -2.90 -5.00
C ARG A 38 16.57 -1.76 -5.73
N ALA A 39 15.90 -0.86 -5.00
CA ALA A 39 15.24 0.29 -5.62
C ALA A 39 16.26 1.26 -6.22
N TRP A 40 17.38 1.49 -5.53
CA TRP A 40 18.48 2.32 -6.04
C TRP A 40 19.09 1.73 -7.31
N GLN A 41 19.33 0.42 -7.32
CA GLN A 41 19.82 -0.27 -8.51
C GLN A 41 18.84 -0.16 -9.69
N ALA A 42 17.53 -0.25 -9.44
CA ALA A 42 16.52 -0.25 -10.50
C ALA A 42 16.38 1.08 -11.25
N VAL A 43 16.83 2.20 -10.66
CA VAL A 43 16.69 3.55 -11.23
C VAL A 43 18.01 4.15 -11.70
N ASN A 44 19.14 3.50 -11.43
CA ASN A 44 20.46 4.00 -11.78
C ASN A 44 21.07 3.27 -12.98
N PRO A 45 21.96 3.94 -13.74
CA PRO A 45 22.59 5.24 -13.46
C PRO A 45 21.79 6.48 -13.87
N GLU A 46 20.66 6.34 -14.56
CA GLU A 46 19.97 7.47 -15.19
C GLU A 46 19.43 8.48 -14.15
N LEU A 47 18.97 8.00 -12.99
CA LEU A 47 18.51 8.89 -11.92
C LEU A 47 19.62 9.79 -11.39
N SER A 48 20.79 9.24 -11.03
CA SER A 48 21.89 10.05 -10.51
C SER A 48 22.40 11.05 -11.54
N GLN A 49 22.54 10.64 -12.80
CA GLN A 49 22.93 11.51 -13.90
C GLN A 49 21.94 12.66 -14.11
N SER A 50 20.63 12.38 -13.98
CA SER A 50 19.57 13.40 -14.08
C SER A 50 19.69 14.46 -12.98
N LEU A 51 19.93 14.01 -11.73
CA LEU A 51 20.12 14.90 -10.58
C LEU A 51 21.38 15.76 -10.73
N GLU A 52 22.50 15.15 -11.12
CA GLU A 52 23.79 15.83 -11.31
C GLU A 52 23.74 16.86 -12.44
N THR A 53 23.15 16.51 -13.58
CA THR A 53 22.95 17.43 -14.72
C THR A 53 22.07 18.61 -14.32
N SER A 54 21.10 18.37 -13.42
CA SER A 54 20.27 19.40 -12.83
C SER A 54 20.97 20.18 -11.73
N GLY A 55 22.24 19.93 -11.41
CA GLY A 55 23.00 20.60 -10.36
C GLY A 55 22.44 20.37 -8.95
N ILE A 56 21.83 19.21 -8.72
CA ILE A 56 21.30 18.80 -7.42
C ILE A 56 22.38 18.00 -6.68
N ARG A 57 22.75 18.48 -5.49
CA ARG A 57 23.65 17.77 -4.57
C ARG A 57 22.83 16.87 -3.67
N TRP A 58 23.29 15.65 -3.46
CA TRP A 58 22.56 14.66 -2.69
C TRP A 58 23.47 13.79 -1.82
N GLU A 59 22.92 13.31 -0.72
CA GLU A 59 23.49 12.23 0.08
C GLU A 59 22.51 11.05 0.14
N LEU A 60 23.05 9.84 0.21
CA LEU A 60 22.27 8.61 0.07
C LEU A 60 22.17 7.87 1.41
N GLU A 61 20.97 7.44 1.76
CA GLU A 61 20.69 6.60 2.92
C GLU A 61 19.84 5.39 2.53
N TYR A 62 20.21 4.22 3.06
CA TYR A 62 19.55 2.95 2.76
C TYR A 62 18.68 2.45 3.92
N LEU A 63 17.47 2.00 3.58
CA LEU A 63 16.64 1.17 4.42
C LEU A 63 17.08 -0.29 4.31
N HIS A 64 17.48 -0.90 5.43
CA HIS A 64 17.90 -2.31 5.52
C HIS A 64 16.83 -3.27 6.04
N GLY A 65 15.62 -2.79 6.34
CA GLY A 65 14.55 -3.61 6.91
C GLY A 65 13.20 -2.92 6.88
N GLU A 66 12.53 -2.91 8.03
CA GLU A 66 11.17 -2.39 8.17
C GLU A 66 11.11 -0.90 8.45
N CYS A 67 9.98 -0.29 8.13
CA CYS A 67 9.65 1.07 8.57
C CYS A 67 9.37 1.03 10.08
N THR A 68 10.38 1.34 10.90
CA THR A 68 10.29 1.35 12.36
C THR A 68 10.49 2.76 12.90
N ASP A 69 10.08 3.01 14.15
CA ASP A 69 10.32 4.29 14.83
C ASP A 69 11.81 4.66 14.89
N ALA A 70 12.69 3.67 15.10
CA ALA A 70 14.13 3.89 15.11
C ALA A 70 14.65 4.38 13.75
N VAL A 71 14.18 3.78 12.65
CA VAL A 71 14.53 4.22 11.28
C VAL A 71 14.04 5.65 11.02
N ILE A 72 12.82 5.97 11.46
CA ILE A 72 12.25 7.32 11.29
C ILE A 72 13.09 8.35 12.04
N GLU A 73 13.47 8.09 13.29
CA GLU A 73 14.33 9.00 14.05
C GLU A 73 15.73 9.12 13.45
N THR A 74 16.37 8.02 13.06
CA THR A 74 17.68 8.07 12.39
C THR A 74 17.63 8.92 11.11
N LEU A 75 16.64 8.68 10.23
CA LEU A 75 16.50 9.45 8.99
C LEU A 75 16.25 10.94 9.27
N LYS A 76 15.44 11.26 10.28
CA LYS A 76 15.20 12.64 10.71
C LYS A 76 16.48 13.33 11.18
N ASN A 77 17.26 12.69 12.05
CA ASN A 77 18.53 13.25 12.52
C ASN A 77 19.54 13.46 11.38
N ASN A 78 19.61 12.51 10.43
CA ASN A 78 20.49 12.63 9.26
C ASN A 78 20.07 13.79 8.34
N LEU A 79 18.76 14.00 8.15
CA LEU A 79 18.24 15.14 7.39
C LEU A 79 18.63 16.48 8.02
N GLU A 80 18.50 16.60 9.35
CA GLU A 80 18.85 17.80 10.10
C GLU A 80 20.37 18.07 10.05
N GLN A 81 21.20 17.04 10.23
CA GLN A 81 22.67 17.15 10.16
C GLN A 81 23.16 17.58 8.78
N GLN A 82 22.54 17.06 7.71
CA GLN A 82 22.85 17.46 6.34
C GLN A 82 22.29 18.86 6.00
N GLN A 83 21.32 19.36 6.76
CA GLN A 83 20.52 20.54 6.39
C GLN A 83 19.82 20.33 5.04
N ALA A 84 19.29 19.13 4.81
CA ALA A 84 18.60 18.79 3.58
C ALA A 84 17.30 19.61 3.43
N GLU A 85 17.11 20.22 2.27
CA GLU A 85 15.92 21.02 1.95
C GLU A 85 14.72 20.14 1.57
N LEU A 86 15.00 18.90 1.18
CA LEU A 86 14.04 17.95 0.65
C LEU A 86 14.49 16.51 0.91
N LEU A 87 13.51 15.68 1.28
CA LEU A 87 13.65 14.23 1.35
C LEU A 87 13.07 13.61 0.07
N PHE A 88 13.94 12.96 -0.71
CA PHE A 88 13.58 12.25 -1.92
C PHE A 88 13.58 10.74 -1.68
N ALA A 89 12.39 10.16 -1.56
CA ALA A 89 12.22 8.74 -1.27
C ALA A 89 12.07 7.93 -2.56
N VAL A 90 12.92 6.93 -2.76
CA VAL A 90 12.96 6.11 -3.99
C VAL A 90 12.77 4.65 -3.62
N GLY A 91 11.60 4.06 -3.88
CA GLY A 91 11.38 2.70 -3.43
C GLY A 91 9.96 2.16 -3.54
N GLY A 92 9.75 1.02 -2.89
CA GLY A 92 8.43 0.46 -2.61
C GLY A 92 7.89 0.94 -1.25
N GLY A 93 6.76 0.38 -0.81
CA GLY A 93 5.98 0.88 0.32
C GLY A 93 6.76 1.19 1.61
N ARG A 94 7.69 0.32 2.03
CA ARG A 94 8.46 0.52 3.27
C ARG A 94 9.32 1.79 3.26
N VAL A 95 9.98 2.07 2.13
CA VAL A 95 10.79 3.30 1.94
C VAL A 95 9.89 4.53 1.95
N LEU A 96 8.79 4.45 1.19
CA LEU A 96 7.86 5.56 1.01
C LEU A 96 7.11 5.89 2.32
N ASP A 97 6.76 4.87 3.11
CA ASP A 97 6.11 5.06 4.42
C ASP A 97 7.05 5.70 5.44
N ALA A 98 8.33 5.29 5.49
CA ALA A 98 9.32 5.93 6.36
C ALA A 98 9.50 7.42 6.02
N ALA A 99 9.62 7.74 4.73
CA ALA A 99 9.78 9.12 4.29
C ALA A 99 8.54 9.99 4.59
N LYS A 100 7.34 9.47 4.34
CA LYS A 100 6.08 10.14 4.70
C LYS A 100 5.94 10.33 6.21
N ALA A 101 6.37 9.35 7.01
CA ALA A 101 6.35 9.45 8.47
C ALA A 101 7.27 10.55 8.98
N VAL A 102 8.50 10.65 8.44
CA VAL A 102 9.43 11.75 8.73
C VAL A 102 8.85 13.09 8.31
N GLY A 103 8.34 13.22 7.08
CA GLY A 103 7.74 14.47 6.59
C GLY A 103 6.51 14.92 7.39
N SER A 104 5.81 14.00 8.05
CA SER A 104 4.71 14.36 8.98
C SER A 104 5.19 14.89 10.32
N GLN A 105 6.43 14.62 10.71
CA GLN A 105 7.05 15.12 11.94
C GLN A 105 7.87 16.40 11.71
N LEU A 106 8.22 16.70 10.46
CA LEU A 106 8.96 17.89 10.04
C LEU A 106 8.12 18.72 9.04
N PRO A 107 7.26 19.65 9.52
CA PRO A 107 6.31 20.37 8.67
C PRO A 107 6.95 21.16 7.51
N ASP A 108 8.16 21.69 7.71
CA ASP A 108 8.87 22.48 6.71
C ASP A 108 9.57 21.61 5.66
N LEU A 109 9.81 20.33 5.96
CA LEU A 109 10.48 19.41 5.04
C LEU A 109 9.55 19.05 3.88
N LYS A 110 10.05 19.20 2.65
CA LYS A 110 9.37 18.71 1.45
C LYS A 110 9.71 17.24 1.26
N VAL A 111 8.69 16.43 0.93
CA VAL A 111 8.87 15.00 0.59
C VAL A 111 8.46 14.79 -0.86
N ILE A 112 9.32 14.15 -1.66
CA ILE A 112 9.00 13.66 -2.99
C ILE A 112 9.16 12.14 -2.99
N ASN A 113 8.16 11.43 -3.51
CA ASN A 113 8.17 9.98 -3.63
C ASN A 113 8.39 9.58 -5.09
N LEU A 114 9.37 8.71 -5.37
CA LEU A 114 9.49 7.97 -6.62
C LEU A 114 9.15 6.49 -6.36
N ALA A 115 8.00 6.06 -6.85
CA ALA A 115 7.56 4.68 -6.71
C ALA A 115 8.29 3.79 -7.73
N THR A 116 9.08 2.84 -7.24
CA THR A 116 9.75 1.84 -8.09
C THR A 116 8.93 0.57 -8.27
N LEU A 117 7.82 0.45 -7.52
CA LEU A 117 6.87 -0.66 -7.56
C LEU A 117 5.44 -0.11 -7.45
N ALA A 118 4.51 -0.68 -8.21
CA ALA A 118 3.07 -0.47 -8.04
C ALA A 118 2.44 -1.56 -7.14
N ALA A 119 3.12 -1.91 -6.03
CA ALA A 119 2.74 -3.03 -5.16
C ALA A 119 1.79 -2.67 -4.01
N THR A 120 1.65 -1.37 -3.73
CA THR A 120 0.70 -0.80 -2.78
C THR A 120 0.38 0.63 -3.21
N CYS A 121 -0.60 1.25 -2.57
CA CYS A 121 -0.90 2.68 -2.75
C CYS A 121 0.00 3.63 -1.94
N ALA A 122 1.10 3.14 -1.34
CA ALA A 122 1.91 3.89 -0.37
C ALA A 122 2.55 5.18 -0.93
N ALA A 123 2.79 5.27 -2.24
CA ALA A 123 3.31 6.51 -2.82
C ALA A 123 2.36 7.70 -2.64
N TRP A 124 1.04 7.44 -2.63
CA TRP A 124 -0.02 8.44 -2.53
C TRP A 124 -0.69 8.47 -1.15
N SER A 125 -0.92 7.33 -0.52
CA SER A 125 -1.86 7.20 0.61
C SER A 125 -1.53 8.14 1.81
N PRO A 126 -2.55 8.67 2.51
CA PRO A 126 -2.36 9.61 3.62
C PRO A 126 -2.04 8.90 4.95
N VAL A 127 -1.36 7.75 4.88
CA VAL A 127 -1.00 6.90 6.01
C VAL A 127 0.40 6.32 5.78
N ALA A 128 1.21 6.23 6.82
CA ALA A 128 2.44 5.41 6.85
C ALA A 128 2.24 4.19 7.75
N ILE A 129 2.70 3.01 7.32
CA ILE A 129 2.59 1.78 8.11
C ILE A 129 3.88 1.54 8.89
N ILE A 130 3.76 1.49 10.21
CA ILE A 130 4.90 1.33 11.12
C ILE A 130 4.90 -0.08 11.71
N TYR A 131 6.08 -0.68 11.72
CA TYR A 131 6.34 -2.04 12.17
C TYR A 131 7.32 -2.07 13.35
N ASN A 132 7.37 -3.19 14.04
CA ASN A 132 8.46 -3.52 14.95
C ASN A 132 9.64 -4.16 14.19
N GLN A 133 10.74 -4.43 14.89
CA GLN A 133 11.94 -5.04 14.28
C GLN A 133 11.69 -6.46 13.75
N GLN A 134 10.66 -7.14 14.25
CA GLN A 134 10.25 -8.47 13.81
C GLN A 134 9.24 -8.43 12.65
N GLY A 135 8.95 -7.27 12.03
CA GLY A 135 8.01 -7.18 10.92
C GLY A 135 6.53 -7.25 11.30
N GLY A 136 6.20 -7.22 12.59
CA GLY A 136 4.84 -7.11 13.10
C GLY A 136 4.34 -5.67 13.04
N HIS A 137 3.14 -5.46 12.52
CA HIS A 137 2.45 -4.16 12.49
C HIS A 137 2.31 -3.60 13.91
N VAL A 138 2.65 -2.32 14.06
CA VAL A 138 2.51 -1.55 15.31
C VAL A 138 1.39 -0.54 15.19
N ARG A 139 1.43 0.30 14.13
CA ARG A 139 0.41 1.33 13.91
C ARG A 139 0.30 1.74 12.44
N SER A 140 -0.89 2.17 12.06
CA SER A 140 -1.14 2.89 10.81
C SER A 140 -1.18 4.38 11.15
N GLN A 141 -0.09 5.10 10.86
CA GLN A 141 0.08 6.51 11.24
C GLN A 141 -0.54 7.44 10.19
N PRO A 142 -1.62 8.19 10.52
CA PRO A 142 -2.13 9.22 9.63
C PRO A 142 -1.08 10.31 9.37
N LEU A 143 -0.99 10.78 8.14
CA LEU A 143 -0.02 11.81 7.78
C LEU A 143 -0.52 13.21 8.12
N GLY A 144 0.34 14.02 8.71
CA GLY A 144 0.11 15.46 8.92
C GLY A 144 0.24 16.22 7.61
N LYS A 145 1.18 15.80 6.75
CA LYS A 145 1.53 16.42 5.47
C LYS A 145 1.65 15.35 4.38
N MET A 146 1.13 15.64 3.19
CA MET A 146 1.26 14.76 2.02
C MET A 146 2.58 15.04 1.29
N PRO A 147 3.13 14.07 0.53
CA PRO A 147 4.22 14.36 -0.39
C PRO A 147 3.88 15.52 -1.34
N GLU A 148 4.86 16.35 -1.67
CA GLU A 148 4.70 17.40 -2.68
C GLU A 148 4.49 16.77 -4.06
N LEU A 149 5.26 15.72 -4.38
CA LEU A 149 5.21 15.10 -5.69
C LEU A 149 5.31 13.58 -5.56
N VAL A 150 4.50 12.90 -6.36
CA VAL A 150 4.61 11.47 -6.62
C VAL A 150 5.09 11.29 -8.06
N LEU A 151 6.23 10.63 -8.22
CA LEU A 151 6.88 10.30 -9.47
C LEU A 151 6.77 8.80 -9.73
N VAL A 152 6.44 8.45 -10.97
CA VAL A 152 6.29 7.06 -11.41
C VAL A 152 6.97 6.89 -12.76
N ASP A 153 7.93 5.97 -12.83
CA ASP A 153 8.55 5.55 -14.09
C ASP A 153 7.99 4.18 -14.50
N SER A 154 7.22 4.15 -15.58
CA SER A 154 6.58 2.92 -16.05
C SER A 154 7.59 1.85 -16.47
N GLU A 155 8.78 2.23 -16.95
CA GLU A 155 9.81 1.26 -17.36
C GLU A 155 10.40 0.54 -16.16
N VAL A 156 10.61 1.28 -15.06
CA VAL A 156 11.13 0.72 -13.81
C VAL A 156 10.13 -0.30 -13.27
N ILE A 157 8.84 0.03 -13.25
CA ILE A 157 7.79 -0.89 -12.79
C ILE A 157 7.62 -2.06 -13.74
N ALA A 158 7.64 -1.85 -15.06
CA ALA A 158 7.54 -2.92 -16.05
C ALA A 158 8.67 -3.95 -15.93
N ARG A 159 9.87 -3.54 -15.50
CA ARG A 159 11.01 -4.45 -15.27
C ARG A 159 10.99 -5.13 -13.91
N SER A 160 10.09 -4.75 -13.00
CA SER A 160 9.94 -5.41 -11.71
C SER A 160 9.24 -6.77 -11.84
N ASP A 161 9.43 -7.64 -10.85
CA ASP A 161 8.74 -8.93 -10.77
C ASP A 161 7.21 -8.72 -10.75
N VAL A 162 6.49 -9.42 -11.62
CA VAL A 162 5.02 -9.31 -11.77
C VAL A 162 4.27 -9.59 -10.48
N ARG A 163 4.85 -10.36 -9.57
CA ARG A 163 4.29 -10.61 -8.24
C ARG A 163 3.97 -9.30 -7.49
N TYR A 164 4.78 -8.26 -7.67
CA TYR A 164 4.54 -6.94 -7.09
C TYR A 164 3.31 -6.27 -7.70
N LEU A 165 3.13 -6.31 -9.02
CA LEU A 165 1.96 -5.73 -9.68
C LEU A 165 0.67 -6.45 -9.26
N LYS A 166 0.68 -7.80 -9.25
CA LYS A 166 -0.43 -8.64 -8.79
C LYS A 166 -0.83 -8.30 -7.35
N ALA A 167 0.13 -8.21 -6.44
CA ALA A 167 -0.12 -7.80 -5.07
C ALA A 167 -0.73 -6.38 -4.97
N GLY A 168 -0.24 -5.42 -5.77
CA GLY A 168 -0.78 -4.07 -5.77
C GLY A 168 -2.20 -3.97 -6.31
N ILE A 169 -2.54 -4.78 -7.32
CA ILE A 169 -3.92 -4.89 -7.82
C ILE A 169 -4.83 -5.34 -6.67
N VAL A 170 -4.43 -6.36 -5.92
CA VAL A 170 -5.27 -6.93 -4.85
C VAL A 170 -5.38 -6.00 -3.64
N ASP A 171 -4.31 -5.29 -3.26
CA ASP A 171 -4.40 -4.21 -2.25
C ASP A 171 -5.41 -3.11 -2.67
N ALA A 172 -5.44 -2.77 -3.95
CA ALA A 172 -6.39 -1.79 -4.47
C ALA A 172 -7.82 -2.32 -4.59
N VAL A 173 -8.00 -3.58 -5.02
CA VAL A 173 -9.30 -4.29 -5.01
C VAL A 173 -9.90 -4.30 -3.61
N ALA A 174 -9.06 -4.46 -2.58
CA ALA A 174 -9.50 -4.43 -1.18
C ALA A 174 -10.30 -3.18 -0.84
N LYS A 175 -9.97 -2.02 -1.42
CA LYS A 175 -10.65 -0.76 -1.09
C LYS A 175 -12.15 -0.84 -1.41
N TYR A 176 -12.53 -1.50 -2.50
CA TYR A 176 -13.94 -1.66 -2.85
C TYR A 176 -14.63 -2.60 -1.87
N PHE A 177 -14.08 -3.79 -1.66
CA PHE A 177 -14.65 -4.81 -0.78
C PHE A 177 -14.62 -4.44 0.70
N GLU A 178 -13.79 -3.48 1.11
CA GLU A 178 -13.78 -2.96 2.48
C GLU A 178 -14.68 -1.74 2.67
N PHE A 179 -14.81 -0.86 1.68
CA PHE A 179 -15.62 0.37 1.81
C PHE A 179 -17.07 0.18 1.38
N TYR A 180 -17.35 -0.67 0.40
CA TYR A 180 -18.72 -0.90 -0.07
C TYR A 180 -19.66 -1.45 1.01
N PRO A 181 -19.26 -2.39 1.90
CA PRO A 181 -20.12 -2.82 3.00
C PRO A 181 -20.52 -1.67 3.93
N TYR A 182 -19.61 -0.74 4.21
CA TYR A 182 -19.96 0.47 4.96
C TYR A 182 -20.99 1.30 4.21
N LEU A 183 -20.78 1.60 2.92
CA LEU A 183 -21.70 2.43 2.14
C LEU A 183 -23.09 1.79 2.06
N ARG A 184 -23.18 0.47 1.83
CA ARG A 184 -24.44 -0.28 1.78
C ARG A 184 -25.26 -0.12 3.07
N ASN A 185 -24.60 -0.09 4.22
CA ASN A 185 -25.26 0.09 5.52
C ASN A 185 -25.40 1.59 5.92
N ASN A 186 -24.77 2.51 5.19
CA ASN A 186 -24.75 3.95 5.46
C ASN A 186 -24.91 4.75 4.14
N PRO A 187 -26.01 4.61 3.39
CA PRO A 187 -26.12 5.05 1.98
C PRO A 187 -26.11 6.57 1.76
N HIS A 188 -26.18 7.37 2.84
CA HIS A 188 -26.21 8.83 2.78
C HIS A 188 -24.88 9.48 3.20
N ASP A 189 -23.85 8.68 3.50
CA ASP A 189 -22.52 9.19 3.87
C ASP A 189 -21.74 9.59 2.61
N LEU A 190 -21.59 10.89 2.40
CA LEU A 190 -20.86 11.48 1.26
C LEU A 190 -19.40 11.03 1.18
N ALA A 191 -18.72 10.88 2.31
CA ALA A 191 -17.32 10.47 2.31
C ALA A 191 -17.19 9.01 1.86
N LEU A 192 -18.07 8.13 2.34
CA LEU A 192 -18.14 6.74 1.88
C LEU A 192 -18.47 6.64 0.39
N ASP A 193 -19.41 7.44 -0.10
CA ASP A 193 -19.77 7.46 -1.52
C ASP A 193 -18.55 7.81 -2.41
N LEU A 194 -17.83 8.87 -2.06
CA LEU A 194 -16.60 9.27 -2.76
C LEU A 194 -15.50 8.20 -2.69
N LYS A 195 -15.35 7.52 -1.54
CA LYS A 195 -14.40 6.42 -1.37
C LYS A 195 -14.73 5.26 -2.31
N VAL A 196 -15.98 4.82 -2.30
CA VAL A 196 -16.46 3.69 -3.10
C VAL A 196 -16.41 4.04 -4.58
N MET A 197 -16.74 5.26 -4.98
CA MET A 197 -16.63 5.71 -6.37
C MET A 197 -15.19 5.54 -6.91
N SER A 198 -14.18 5.99 -6.14
CA SER A 198 -12.77 5.82 -6.53
C SER A 198 -12.35 4.35 -6.56
N ALA A 199 -12.76 3.56 -5.56
CA ALA A 199 -12.43 2.14 -5.47
C ALA A 199 -13.11 1.31 -6.58
N GLN A 200 -14.37 1.59 -6.91
CA GLN A 200 -15.11 0.98 -8.00
C GLN A 200 -14.43 1.28 -9.34
N ARG A 201 -13.96 2.53 -9.54
CA ARG A 201 -13.23 2.88 -10.75
C ARG A 201 -11.93 2.08 -10.89
N ALA A 202 -11.21 1.84 -9.80
CA ALA A 202 -10.04 0.97 -9.81
C ALA A 202 -10.43 -0.47 -10.18
N LEU A 203 -11.48 -1.01 -9.55
CA LEU A 203 -12.01 -2.34 -9.84
C LEU A 203 -12.38 -2.52 -11.33
N ASP A 204 -13.02 -1.53 -11.94
CA ASP A 204 -13.35 -1.55 -13.36
C ASP A 204 -12.11 -1.58 -14.26
N VAL A 205 -11.04 -0.85 -13.90
CA VAL A 205 -9.76 -0.92 -14.60
C VAL A 205 -9.19 -2.34 -14.53
N TYR A 206 -9.24 -3.01 -13.37
CA TYR A 206 -8.72 -4.37 -13.23
C TYR A 206 -9.55 -5.39 -14.02
N ARG A 207 -10.87 -5.25 -14.03
CA ARG A 207 -11.76 -6.09 -14.85
C ARG A 207 -11.46 -5.97 -16.34
N GLN A 208 -11.18 -4.75 -16.81
CA GLN A 208 -10.99 -4.48 -18.24
C GLN A 208 -9.54 -4.71 -18.71
N MET A 209 -8.55 -4.37 -17.88
CA MET A 209 -7.14 -4.24 -18.30
C MET A 209 -6.18 -5.07 -17.44
N GLY A 210 -6.60 -5.63 -16.32
CA GLY A 210 -5.72 -6.29 -15.35
C GLY A 210 -4.92 -7.45 -15.93
N ALA A 211 -5.58 -8.36 -16.67
CA ALA A 211 -4.89 -9.49 -17.31
C ALA A 211 -3.86 -9.05 -18.35
N ALA A 212 -4.20 -8.03 -19.17
CA ALA A 212 -3.29 -7.50 -20.17
C ALA A 212 -2.09 -6.77 -19.53
N ALA A 213 -2.30 -6.03 -18.44
CA ALA A 213 -1.24 -5.38 -17.68
C ALA A 213 -0.28 -6.38 -17.04
N VAL A 214 -0.80 -7.47 -16.46
CA VAL A 214 0.00 -8.57 -15.91
C VAL A 214 0.88 -9.19 -17.01
N ALA A 215 0.29 -9.52 -18.16
CA ALA A 215 1.04 -10.07 -19.29
C ALA A 215 2.10 -9.10 -19.85
N ALA A 216 1.81 -7.80 -19.85
CA ALA A 216 2.76 -6.77 -20.26
C ALA A 216 3.96 -6.67 -19.30
N ASN A 217 3.71 -6.72 -17.99
CA ASN A 217 4.76 -6.71 -16.98
C ASN A 217 5.59 -7.99 -16.97
N GLU A 218 5.00 -9.17 -17.20
CA GLU A 218 5.72 -10.44 -17.41
C GLU A 218 6.67 -10.36 -18.61
N LYS A 219 6.27 -9.64 -19.67
CA LYS A 219 7.10 -9.36 -20.86
C LYS A 219 8.03 -8.17 -20.69
N GLN A 220 7.99 -7.50 -19.54
CA GLN A 220 8.73 -6.28 -19.24
C GLN A 220 8.49 -5.14 -20.24
N GLN A 221 7.25 -5.00 -20.70
CA GLN A 221 6.83 -4.02 -21.70
C GLN A 221 5.93 -2.96 -21.09
N VAL A 222 6.18 -1.70 -21.45
CA VAL A 222 5.27 -0.60 -21.12
C VAL A 222 4.15 -0.57 -22.15
N THR A 223 2.93 -0.84 -21.70
CA THR A 223 1.70 -0.76 -22.51
C THR A 223 0.70 0.19 -21.87
N PRO A 224 -0.29 0.70 -22.63
CA PRO A 224 -1.38 1.51 -22.06
C PRO A 224 -2.11 0.82 -20.91
N GLU A 225 -2.32 -0.50 -20.99
CA GLU A 225 -2.96 -1.30 -19.94
C GLU A 225 -2.13 -1.33 -18.66
N LEU A 226 -0.81 -1.54 -18.78
CA LEU A 226 0.10 -1.50 -17.64
C LEU A 226 0.10 -0.12 -16.99
N VAL A 227 0.19 0.95 -17.78
CA VAL A 227 0.13 2.33 -17.28
C VAL A 227 -1.16 2.59 -16.51
N LYS A 228 -2.31 2.16 -17.04
CA LYS A 228 -3.61 2.33 -16.37
C LYS A 228 -3.72 1.54 -15.08
N VAL A 229 -3.18 0.34 -15.01
CA VAL A 229 -3.17 -0.47 -13.79
C VAL A 229 -2.24 0.12 -12.74
N ILE A 230 -1.08 0.66 -13.13
CA ILE A 230 -0.17 1.39 -12.23
C ILE A 230 -0.88 2.62 -11.64
N ASP A 231 -1.56 3.42 -12.48
CA ASP A 231 -2.36 4.57 -12.02
C ASP A 231 -3.45 4.13 -11.03
N ALA A 232 -4.15 3.02 -11.31
CA ALA A 232 -5.19 2.51 -10.43
C ALA A 232 -4.63 2.09 -9.06
N ASN A 233 -3.51 1.34 -9.05
CA ASN A 233 -2.86 0.86 -7.83
C ASN A 233 -2.36 2.00 -6.94
N ILE A 234 -1.88 3.09 -7.55
CA ILE A 234 -1.29 4.21 -6.81
C ILE A 234 -2.33 5.30 -6.52
N VAL A 235 -2.96 5.84 -7.56
CA VAL A 235 -3.81 7.03 -7.49
C VAL A 235 -5.22 6.68 -7.03
N LEU A 236 -5.91 5.75 -7.69
CA LEU A 236 -7.32 5.47 -7.36
C LEU A 236 -7.46 4.82 -5.98
N ALA A 237 -6.58 3.86 -5.65
CA ALA A 237 -6.52 3.28 -4.32
C ALA A 237 -6.02 4.28 -3.26
N GLY A 238 -5.05 5.14 -3.62
CA GLY A 238 -4.58 6.22 -2.77
C GLY A 238 -5.69 7.22 -2.43
N LEU A 239 -6.44 7.67 -3.44
CA LEU A 239 -7.55 8.60 -3.33
C LEU A 239 -8.70 8.03 -2.48
N ALA A 240 -9.02 6.74 -2.65
CA ALA A 240 -10.02 6.09 -1.79
C ALA A 240 -9.60 6.12 -0.30
N ASN A 241 -8.31 6.07 0.00
CA ASN A 241 -7.80 6.24 1.37
C ASN A 241 -7.67 7.72 1.81
N SER A 242 -7.62 8.64 0.85
CA SER A 242 -7.48 10.09 1.06
C SER A 242 -8.73 10.76 1.60
N VAL A 243 -9.90 10.24 1.27
CA VAL A 243 -11.19 10.78 1.73
C VAL A 243 -11.41 10.39 3.19
N ARG A 244 -11.76 11.35 4.03
CA ARG A 244 -12.02 11.17 5.46
C ARG A 244 -13.27 11.95 5.88
N ASP A 245 -13.96 11.41 6.88
CA ASP A 245 -14.99 12.11 7.64
C ASP A 245 -14.76 11.87 9.15
N VAL A 246 -15.70 12.32 9.99
CA VAL A 246 -15.63 12.25 11.46
C VAL A 246 -15.36 10.82 11.94
N LEU A 247 -16.09 9.85 11.42
CA LEU A 247 -15.92 8.45 11.80
C LEU A 247 -14.95 7.73 10.83
N PRO A 248 -13.88 7.13 11.35
CA PRO A 248 -12.95 6.39 10.50
C PRO A 248 -13.63 5.15 9.93
N THR A 249 -13.26 4.82 8.69
CA THR A 249 -13.71 3.62 7.97
C THR A 249 -12.51 2.71 7.71
N PRO A 250 -11.93 2.10 8.76
CA PRO A 250 -10.85 1.15 8.59
C PRO A 250 -11.37 -0.09 7.86
N GLY A 251 -10.52 -0.66 7.01
CA GLY A 251 -10.82 -1.92 6.35
C GLY A 251 -10.65 -3.10 7.30
N PHE A 252 -11.62 -4.02 7.32
CA PHE A 252 -11.59 -5.17 8.23
C PHE A 252 -10.57 -6.22 7.76
N ALA A 253 -10.46 -6.49 6.46
CA ALA A 253 -9.38 -7.31 5.91
C ALA A 253 -7.99 -6.75 6.26
N HIS A 254 -7.79 -5.43 6.27
CA HIS A 254 -6.53 -4.84 6.74
C HIS A 254 -6.27 -5.08 8.24
N ALA A 255 -7.31 -5.16 9.08
CA ALA A 255 -7.15 -5.51 10.49
C ALA A 255 -6.68 -6.96 10.68
N ILE A 256 -7.23 -7.90 9.89
CA ILE A 256 -6.77 -9.29 9.84
C ILE A 256 -5.32 -9.34 9.33
N HIS A 257 -5.02 -8.70 8.20
CA HIS A 257 -3.67 -8.54 7.65
C HIS A 257 -2.67 -8.10 8.72
N ASN A 258 -3.01 -7.06 9.49
CA ASN A 258 -2.12 -6.51 10.50
C ASN A 258 -1.77 -7.55 11.55
N ARG A 259 -2.71 -8.40 11.97
CA ARG A 259 -2.41 -9.50 12.89
C ARG A 259 -1.51 -10.55 12.24
N LEU A 260 -1.75 -10.90 10.98
CA LEU A 260 -0.94 -11.88 10.24
C LEU A 260 0.52 -11.46 10.07
N THR A 261 0.84 -10.17 10.09
CA THR A 261 2.24 -9.69 10.05
C THR A 261 3.09 -10.15 11.24
N HIS A 262 2.46 -10.56 12.35
CA HIS A 262 3.15 -11.07 13.54
C HIS A 262 3.54 -12.55 13.41
N GLN A 263 3.14 -13.23 12.34
CA GLN A 263 3.50 -14.62 12.06
C GLN A 263 4.75 -14.67 11.16
N PRO A 264 5.91 -15.14 11.68
CA PRO A 264 7.16 -15.20 10.89
C PRO A 264 7.03 -15.99 9.59
N GLU A 265 6.24 -17.05 9.59
CA GLU A 265 5.97 -17.91 8.45
C GLU A 265 5.32 -17.15 7.29
N LEU A 266 4.64 -16.04 7.56
CA LEU A 266 3.97 -15.21 6.57
C LEU A 266 4.80 -14.01 6.12
N HIS A 267 6.01 -13.79 6.64
CA HIS A 267 6.84 -12.64 6.25
C HIS A 267 7.23 -12.62 4.78
N HIS A 268 7.30 -13.79 4.15
CA HIS A 268 7.58 -13.91 2.71
C HIS A 268 6.40 -13.49 1.82
N TRP A 269 5.18 -13.39 2.36
CA TRP A 269 4.03 -12.86 1.64
C TRP A 269 4.13 -11.34 1.47
N LEU A 270 3.84 -10.84 0.29
CA LEU A 270 3.67 -9.41 0.03
C LEU A 270 2.44 -8.87 0.76
N HIS A 271 2.37 -7.54 0.88
CA HIS A 271 1.23 -6.87 1.51
C HIS A 271 -0.10 -7.27 0.86
N GLY A 272 -0.20 -7.14 -0.46
CA GLY A 272 -1.39 -7.50 -1.23
C GLY A 272 -1.80 -8.97 -1.11
N GLU A 273 -0.84 -9.89 -0.93
CA GLU A 273 -1.13 -11.32 -0.72
C GLU A 273 -1.79 -11.57 0.64
N LYS A 274 -1.23 -10.96 1.70
CA LYS A 274 -1.84 -10.99 3.03
C LYS A 274 -3.20 -10.31 3.06
N VAL A 275 -3.36 -9.19 2.35
CA VAL A 275 -4.64 -8.48 2.21
C VAL A 275 -5.64 -9.33 1.43
N GLY A 276 -5.24 -9.95 0.32
CA GLY A 276 -6.08 -10.84 -0.48
C GLY A 276 -6.62 -12.02 0.31
N TYR A 277 -5.74 -12.72 1.03
CA TYR A 277 -6.16 -13.78 1.95
C TYR A 277 -7.14 -13.24 3.02
N SER A 278 -6.87 -12.06 3.56
CA SER A 278 -7.74 -11.43 4.57
C SER A 278 -9.10 -11.00 4.02
N LEU A 279 -9.18 -10.60 2.74
CA LEU A 279 -10.44 -10.32 2.06
C LEU A 279 -11.29 -11.57 1.92
N LEU A 280 -10.67 -12.72 1.62
CA LEU A 280 -11.39 -14.00 1.60
C LEU A 280 -12.00 -14.29 2.97
N VAL A 281 -11.23 -14.14 4.04
CA VAL A 281 -11.72 -14.34 5.43
C VAL A 281 -12.85 -13.37 5.76
N GLN A 282 -12.71 -12.08 5.44
CA GLN A 282 -13.78 -11.10 5.61
C GLN A 282 -15.04 -11.52 4.84
N SER A 283 -14.89 -11.94 3.58
CA SER A 283 -16.00 -12.31 2.71
C SER A 283 -16.77 -13.53 3.23
N LEU A 284 -16.07 -14.54 3.75
CA LEU A 284 -16.68 -15.68 4.43
C LEU A 284 -17.54 -15.24 5.63
N ILE A 285 -17.09 -14.24 6.40
CA ILE A 285 -17.85 -13.69 7.54
C ILE A 285 -19.07 -12.92 7.04
N GLU A 286 -18.89 -12.04 6.05
CA GLU A 286 -19.94 -11.19 5.50
C GLU A 286 -21.08 -12.00 4.87
N HIS A 287 -20.77 -13.14 4.26
CA HIS A 287 -21.70 -13.93 3.46
C HIS A 287 -22.00 -15.31 4.05
N SER A 288 -21.92 -15.44 5.38
CA SER A 288 -22.34 -16.64 6.13
C SER A 288 -21.68 -17.95 5.65
N GLY A 289 -20.39 -17.88 5.34
CA GLY A 289 -19.55 -19.02 4.96
C GLY A 289 -19.32 -19.19 3.47
N GLU A 290 -20.04 -18.48 2.59
CA GLU A 290 -19.84 -18.53 1.14
C GLU A 290 -19.19 -17.24 0.64
N PRO A 291 -17.94 -17.25 0.14
CA PRO A 291 -17.31 -16.00 -0.26
C PRO A 291 -17.97 -15.40 -1.50
N ASP A 292 -17.84 -14.09 -1.65
CA ASP A 292 -18.21 -13.38 -2.88
C ASP A 292 -17.47 -14.00 -4.08
N ALA A 293 -18.25 -14.43 -5.08
CA ALA A 293 -17.74 -15.19 -6.21
C ALA A 293 -16.81 -14.36 -7.10
N GLU A 294 -17.07 -13.06 -7.23
CA GLU A 294 -16.23 -12.17 -8.02
C GLU A 294 -14.88 -11.94 -7.31
N LEU A 295 -14.91 -11.66 -6.00
CA LEU A 295 -13.70 -11.52 -5.20
C LEU A 295 -12.84 -12.78 -5.30
N LEU A 296 -13.43 -13.97 -5.13
CA LEU A 296 -12.69 -15.22 -5.22
C LEU A 296 -12.07 -15.43 -6.62
N ALA A 297 -12.79 -15.07 -7.68
CA ALA A 297 -12.27 -15.14 -9.04
C ALA A 297 -11.07 -14.19 -9.25
N LEU A 298 -11.14 -12.95 -8.73
CA LEU A 298 -10.03 -12.00 -8.78
C LEU A 298 -8.83 -12.47 -7.98
N LEU A 299 -9.03 -13.00 -6.76
CA LEU A 299 -7.94 -13.54 -5.95
C LEU A 299 -7.22 -14.69 -6.67
N ARG A 300 -7.96 -15.59 -7.34
CA ARG A 300 -7.38 -16.65 -8.17
C ARG A 300 -6.65 -16.11 -9.39
N GLN A 301 -7.24 -15.14 -10.09
CA GLN A 301 -6.66 -14.54 -11.30
C GLN A 301 -5.29 -13.90 -11.02
N TYR A 302 -5.08 -13.35 -9.83
CA TYR A 302 -3.83 -12.69 -9.44
C TYR A 302 -2.93 -13.57 -8.55
N ASP A 303 -3.17 -14.88 -8.49
CA ASP A 303 -2.36 -15.86 -7.76
C ASP A 303 -2.23 -15.55 -6.25
N MET A 304 -3.30 -15.05 -5.63
CA MET A 304 -3.30 -14.77 -4.19
C MET A 304 -3.43 -16.07 -3.39
N PRO A 305 -2.75 -16.18 -2.24
CA PRO A 305 -2.93 -17.31 -1.35
C PRO A 305 -4.37 -17.35 -0.82
N LEU A 306 -5.01 -18.51 -0.92
CA LEU A 306 -6.37 -18.75 -0.43
C LEU A 306 -6.39 -19.58 0.86
N THR A 307 -5.24 -20.12 1.27
CA THR A 307 -5.05 -20.93 2.48
C THR A 307 -3.87 -20.37 3.28
N LEU A 308 -3.83 -20.59 4.59
CA LEU A 308 -2.67 -20.16 5.38
C LEU A 308 -1.48 -21.07 5.08
N ALA A 309 -0.28 -20.48 4.99
CA ALA A 309 0.93 -21.28 5.00
C ALA A 309 1.01 -22.17 6.27
N PRO A 310 1.78 -23.27 6.25
CA PRO A 310 2.07 -24.03 7.46
C PRO A 310 2.60 -23.11 8.57
N LEU A 311 1.97 -23.15 9.74
CA LEU A 311 2.34 -22.36 10.92
C LEU A 311 3.01 -23.28 11.94
N LYS A 312 4.08 -22.84 12.61
CA LYS A 312 4.81 -23.66 13.56
C LYS A 312 4.04 -23.78 14.88
N GLY A 313 3.58 -24.99 15.18
CA GLY A 313 2.90 -25.33 16.43
C GLY A 313 1.55 -25.99 16.20
N ASP A 314 0.70 -26.03 17.22
CA ASP A 314 -0.66 -26.54 17.07
C ASP A 314 -1.52 -25.56 16.26
N ARG A 315 -1.92 -25.98 15.05
CA ARG A 315 -2.56 -25.11 14.08
C ARG A 315 -3.91 -24.57 14.55
N ALA A 316 -4.72 -25.41 15.20
CA ALA A 316 -6.02 -25.00 15.73
C ALA A 316 -5.87 -23.93 16.83
N THR A 317 -4.93 -24.14 17.76
CA THR A 317 -4.61 -23.16 18.81
C THR A 317 -4.10 -21.84 18.23
N ILE A 318 -3.24 -21.89 17.20
CA ILE A 318 -2.73 -20.69 16.55
C ILE A 318 -3.85 -19.92 15.84
N ILE A 319 -4.74 -20.60 15.11
CA ILE A 319 -5.88 -19.97 14.42
C ILE A 319 -6.79 -19.27 15.44
N ARG A 320 -7.13 -19.96 16.54
CA ARG A 320 -7.91 -19.34 17.64
C ARG A 320 -7.22 -18.12 18.22
N THR A 321 -5.92 -18.22 18.49
CA THR A 321 -5.12 -17.10 19.02
C THR A 321 -5.10 -15.92 18.05
N ILE A 322 -4.99 -16.15 16.74
CA ILE A 322 -5.07 -15.10 15.73
C ILE A 322 -6.45 -14.43 15.77
N ALA A 323 -7.53 -15.21 15.79
CA ALA A 323 -8.90 -14.71 15.83
C ALA A 323 -9.17 -13.84 17.07
N GLU A 324 -8.74 -14.27 18.25
CA GLU A 324 -8.89 -13.53 19.52
C GLU A 324 -8.09 -12.22 19.56
N GLN A 325 -6.96 -12.16 18.86
CA GLN A 325 -6.04 -11.02 18.91
C GLN A 325 -6.33 -9.95 17.84
N ILE A 326 -7.23 -10.21 16.89
CA ILE A 326 -7.65 -9.21 15.90
C ILE A 326 -8.50 -8.15 16.60
N LYS A 327 -8.02 -6.91 16.58
CA LYS A 327 -8.71 -5.76 17.16
C LYS A 327 -9.33 -4.91 16.06
N PHE A 328 -10.61 -4.57 16.22
CA PHE A 328 -11.33 -3.67 15.32
C PHE A 328 -12.13 -2.63 16.13
N PRO A 329 -12.14 -1.34 15.74
CA PRO A 329 -12.86 -0.33 16.50
C PRO A 329 -14.37 -0.60 16.54
N ALA A 330 -14.96 -0.62 17.74
CA ALA A 330 -16.39 -0.91 17.92
C ALA A 330 -17.31 0.03 17.12
N ALA A 331 -17.03 1.34 17.17
CA ALA A 331 -17.79 2.34 16.41
C ALA A 331 -17.70 2.16 14.89
N SER A 332 -16.63 1.54 14.39
CA SER A 332 -16.51 1.17 12.97
C SER A 332 -17.23 -0.15 12.69
N ALA A 333 -17.14 -1.14 13.60
CA ALA A 333 -17.82 -2.42 13.50
C ALA A 333 -19.35 -2.25 13.39
N GLU A 334 -19.94 -1.35 14.18
CA GLU A 334 -21.38 -1.07 14.19
C GLU A 334 -21.91 -0.55 12.84
N ARG A 335 -21.02 0.00 12.01
CA ARG A 335 -21.37 0.53 10.69
C ARG A 335 -21.28 -0.53 9.59
N LEU A 336 -20.76 -1.72 9.87
CA LEU A 336 -20.70 -2.82 8.91
C LEU A 336 -22.00 -3.64 8.92
N PRO A 337 -22.38 -4.26 7.78
CA PRO A 337 -23.59 -5.08 7.68
C PRO A 337 -23.42 -6.50 8.23
N PHE A 338 -22.26 -6.80 8.85
CA PHE A 338 -21.93 -8.08 9.45
C PHE A 338 -21.26 -7.88 10.81
N ARG A 339 -21.32 -8.89 11.66
CA ARG A 339 -20.74 -8.84 13.01
C ARG A 339 -19.31 -9.35 12.99
N ILE A 340 -18.44 -8.66 13.71
CA ILE A 340 -17.04 -9.06 13.93
C ILE A 340 -16.93 -9.63 15.34
N ASN A 341 -16.56 -10.89 15.47
CA ASN A 341 -16.22 -11.53 16.74
C ASN A 341 -15.21 -12.67 16.50
N ALA A 342 -14.57 -13.12 17.59
CA ALA A 342 -13.51 -14.12 17.54
C ALA A 342 -14.01 -15.47 16.99
N ASP A 343 -15.21 -15.92 17.36
CA ASP A 343 -15.76 -17.20 16.89
C ASP A 343 -15.97 -17.19 15.37
N ALA A 344 -16.57 -16.13 14.81
CA ALA A 344 -16.75 -15.98 13.37
C ALA A 344 -15.42 -15.90 12.63
N LEU A 345 -14.41 -15.25 13.21
CA LEU A 345 -13.05 -15.21 12.67
C LEU A 345 -12.38 -16.58 12.70
N GLU A 346 -12.45 -17.33 13.80
CA GLU A 346 -11.91 -18.70 13.91
C GLU A 346 -12.56 -19.61 12.87
N GLN A 347 -13.90 -19.58 12.75
CA GLN A 347 -14.62 -20.39 11.76
C GLN A 347 -14.24 -20.02 10.32
N ALA A 348 -14.13 -18.72 10.00
CA ALA A 348 -13.72 -18.29 8.67
C ALA A 348 -12.28 -18.67 8.34
N LEU A 349 -11.36 -18.58 9.30
CA LEU A 349 -9.97 -19.02 9.15
C LEU A 349 -9.84 -20.55 9.02
N LEU A 350 -10.73 -21.33 9.65
CA LEU A 350 -10.76 -22.79 9.48
C LEU A 350 -11.40 -23.19 8.14
N ALA A 351 -12.38 -22.41 7.66
CA ALA A 351 -13.05 -22.67 6.39
C ALA A 351 -12.09 -22.51 5.20
N THR A 352 -11.11 -21.60 5.28
CA THR A 352 -10.10 -21.45 4.21
C THR A 352 -9.26 -22.72 4.03
N GLU A 353 -9.00 -23.46 5.12
CA GLU A 353 -8.15 -24.66 5.11
C GLU A 353 -8.78 -25.88 4.44
N THR A 354 -10.11 -25.92 4.33
CA THR A 354 -10.84 -27.11 3.89
C THR A 354 -11.48 -26.95 2.51
N ARG A 355 -11.64 -25.71 2.03
CA ARG A 355 -12.50 -25.39 0.89
C ARG A 355 -11.77 -24.88 -0.36
N PHE A 356 -10.49 -24.52 -0.28
CA PHE A 356 -9.79 -23.79 -1.36
C PHE A 356 -8.46 -24.42 -1.79
#